data_AF-A0A1G6AB54-F1
#
_entry.id   AF-A0A1G6AB54-F1
#
_cell.length_a   1.000
_cell.length_b   1.000
_cell.length_c   1.000
_cell.angle_alpha   90.00
_cell.angle_beta   90.00
_cell.angle_gamma   90.00
#
_symmetry.space_group_name_H-M   'P 1'
#
loop_
_entity.id
_entity.type
_entity.pdbx_description
1 polymer ?
#
loop_
_entity_poly.entity_id
_entity_poly.type
_entity_poly.pdbx_seq_one_letter_code
_entity_poly.pdbx_strand_id
1 'polypeptide(L)'
;MKVLAIVAGRHNGNSEILAKEALLACQEAGAECKLINLFDYHIEMCTGCECCTMQMGEVMQGKGTYKGCVLKEKDDMDKIINEVQSSDGLIIAVPSYDLAPSALYLRYAHRALAYEVSFRLAIGELKNDPHLVGGLIAVGGSCHDWQSLSLEVLGASLFTQSIQCVDQMMATRNGRPGNVLLRDEQLERAHKMGENIAKAIQTPVEARTWLGDEDFGVCPRCHSSLIYPGEPHWDGIEFPFECAVCGSGGDLERTKDGKYRFVLAPNGLIRDRNNNEARAEHLKEIIATRMEFMKQQDIVKEKYKKYKELQFPSI
;
A
#
# COMPACT_ATOMS: atom_id res chain seq x y z
N MET A 1 5.31 15.35 16.69
CA MET A 1 5.32 14.39 15.57
C MET A 1 5.41 13.00 16.17
N LYS A 2 4.57 12.07 15.72
CA LYS A 2 4.63 10.65 16.04
C LYS A 2 4.99 9.87 14.78
N VAL A 3 6.05 9.08 14.85
CA VAL A 3 6.51 8.26 13.71
C VAL A 3 6.55 6.81 14.13
N LEU A 4 5.91 5.95 13.34
CA LEU A 4 5.88 4.51 13.56
C LEU A 4 6.68 3.81 12.46
N ALA A 5 7.47 2.81 12.81
CA ALA A 5 7.99 1.84 11.84
C ALA A 5 7.22 0.51 11.92
N ILE A 6 6.82 -0.03 10.77
CA ILE A 6 6.33 -1.40 10.60
C ILE A 6 7.42 -2.21 9.91
N VAL A 7 7.92 -3.24 10.60
CA VAL A 7 8.98 -4.13 10.09
C VAL A 7 8.43 -5.53 9.90
N ALA A 8 8.66 -6.13 8.73
CA ALA A 8 8.26 -7.51 8.43
C ALA A 8 9.45 -8.42 8.12
N GLY A 9 10.60 -8.09 8.72
CA GLY A 9 11.87 -8.81 8.63
C GLY A 9 12.35 -9.29 10.00
N ARG A 10 13.37 -10.14 10.00
CA ARG A 10 13.95 -10.70 11.23
C ARG A 10 14.36 -9.59 12.21
N HIS A 11 14.21 -9.85 13.51
CA HIS A 11 14.81 -9.00 14.54
C HIS A 11 16.29 -8.81 14.32
N ASN A 12 16.75 -7.55 14.45
CA ASN A 12 18.13 -7.14 14.18
C ASN A 12 18.62 -7.52 12.76
N GLY A 13 17.70 -7.79 11.83
CA GLY A 13 17.98 -8.02 10.42
C GLY A 13 18.08 -6.71 9.65
N ASN A 14 18.40 -6.80 8.35
CA ASN A 14 18.67 -5.61 7.53
C ASN A 14 17.48 -4.63 7.46
N SER A 15 16.25 -5.12 7.31
CA SER A 15 15.05 -4.27 7.31
C SER A 15 14.83 -3.54 8.63
N GLU A 16 15.05 -4.21 9.77
CA GLU A 16 14.89 -3.58 11.08
C GLU A 16 15.99 -2.56 11.35
N ILE A 17 17.23 -2.84 10.94
CA ILE A 17 18.36 -1.93 11.06
C ILE A 17 18.09 -0.64 10.27
N LEU A 18 17.67 -0.76 9.00
CA LEU A 18 17.36 0.41 8.17
C LEU A 18 16.14 1.19 8.70
N ALA A 19 15.11 0.50 9.19
CA ALA A 19 13.97 1.16 9.83
C ALA A 19 14.39 1.93 11.09
N LYS A 20 15.28 1.36 11.92
CA LYS A 20 15.83 2.02 13.11
C LYS A 20 16.67 3.24 12.73
N GLU A 21 17.45 3.17 11.67
CA GLU A 21 18.23 4.32 11.17
C GLU A 21 17.33 5.46 10.69
N ALA A 22 16.26 5.15 9.95
CA ALA A 22 15.27 6.15 9.55
C ALA A 22 14.50 6.73 10.77
N LEU A 23 14.17 5.91 11.76
CA LEU A 23 13.57 6.40 13.01
C LEU A 23 14.54 7.27 13.82
N LEU A 24 15.84 6.98 13.81
CA LEU A 24 16.86 7.79 14.50
C LEU A 24 16.83 9.22 13.98
N ALA A 25 16.85 9.43 12.66
CA ALA A 25 16.71 10.76 12.06
C ALA A 25 15.40 11.46 12.45
N CYS A 26 14.28 10.72 12.51
CA CYS A 26 13.01 11.26 13.01
C CYS A 26 13.11 11.68 14.49
N GLN A 27 13.78 10.90 15.35
CA GLN A 27 13.99 11.24 16.77
C GLN A 27 14.86 12.49 16.93
N GLU A 28 15.92 12.61 16.12
CA GLU A 28 16.79 13.79 16.10
C GLU A 28 16.02 15.06 15.67
N ALA A 29 15.01 14.90 14.81
CA ALA A 29 14.05 15.96 14.48
C ALA A 29 12.94 16.16 15.54
N GLY A 30 13.00 15.48 16.69
CA GLY A 30 12.08 15.63 17.82
C GLY A 30 10.81 14.80 17.75
N ALA A 31 10.74 13.76 16.91
CA ALA A 31 9.58 12.87 16.85
C ALA A 31 9.56 11.83 17.99
N GLU A 32 8.37 11.56 18.53
CA GLU A 32 8.11 10.37 19.32
C GLU A 32 8.08 9.17 18.37
N CYS A 33 9.00 8.22 18.56
CA CYS A 33 9.16 7.09 17.64
C CYS A 33 8.76 5.77 18.28
N LYS A 34 8.05 4.93 17.52
CA LYS A 34 7.74 3.54 17.87
C LYS A 34 8.15 2.59 16.74
N LEU A 35 8.46 1.35 17.08
CA LEU A 35 8.71 0.28 16.11
C LEU A 35 7.84 -0.93 16.46
N ILE A 36 7.12 -1.42 15.46
CA ILE A 36 6.35 -2.66 15.49
C ILE A 36 7.02 -3.63 14.53
N ASN A 37 7.57 -4.73 15.04
CA ASN A 37 7.97 -5.85 14.21
C ASN A 37 6.82 -6.85 14.15
N LEU A 38 6.32 -7.15 12.95
CA LEU A 38 5.15 -8.01 12.75
C LEU A 38 5.38 -9.46 13.22
N PHE A 39 6.62 -9.88 13.47
CA PHE A 39 6.90 -11.18 14.10
C PHE A 39 6.42 -11.25 15.57
N ASP A 40 6.24 -10.11 16.24
CA ASP A 40 5.82 -10.04 17.64
C ASP A 40 4.29 -10.03 17.83
N TYR A 41 3.53 -10.05 16.74
CA TYR A 41 2.08 -9.87 16.75
C TYR A 41 1.37 -11.01 16.05
N HIS A 42 0.26 -11.44 16.61
CA HIS A 42 -0.59 -12.45 15.98
C HIS A 42 -1.51 -11.76 14.97
N ILE A 43 -1.43 -12.16 13.71
CA ILE A 43 -2.29 -11.67 12.63
C ILE A 43 -2.83 -12.88 11.90
N GLU A 44 -4.16 -13.04 11.89
CA GLU A 44 -4.83 -14.04 11.07
C GLU A 44 -4.80 -13.66 9.59
N MET A 45 -4.73 -14.65 8.72
CA MET A 45 -4.92 -14.42 7.28
C MET A 45 -6.36 -14.00 6.99
N CYS A 46 -6.54 -13.16 5.96
CA CYS A 46 -7.88 -12.89 5.45
C CYS A 46 -8.54 -14.19 5.00
N THR A 47 -9.76 -14.46 5.46
CA THR A 47 -10.49 -15.70 5.14
C THR A 47 -11.30 -15.62 3.86
N GLY A 48 -11.30 -14.47 3.17
CA GLY A 48 -12.13 -14.26 1.98
C GLY A 48 -13.64 -14.31 2.27
N CYS A 49 -14.06 -14.06 3.51
CA CYS A 49 -15.48 -14.13 3.90
C CYS A 49 -16.37 -13.02 3.30
N GLU A 50 -15.77 -12.04 2.60
CA GLU A 50 -16.43 -10.89 1.96
C GLU A 50 -17.24 -9.98 2.93
N CYS A 51 -17.19 -10.22 4.23
CA CYS A 51 -18.06 -9.53 5.18
C CYS A 51 -17.81 -8.01 5.20
N CYS A 52 -16.56 -7.54 5.10
CA CYS A 52 -16.25 -6.12 5.06
C CYS A 52 -16.79 -5.44 3.79
N THR A 53 -16.56 -6.02 2.61
CA THR A 53 -17.03 -5.47 1.33
C THR A 53 -18.55 -5.50 1.22
N MET A 54 -19.19 -6.56 1.73
CA MET A 54 -20.64 -6.68 1.76
C MET A 54 -21.28 -5.58 2.62
N GLN A 55 -20.74 -5.35 3.83
CA GLN A 55 -21.17 -4.29 4.73
C GLN A 55 -20.93 -2.90 4.13
N MET A 56 -19.77 -2.65 3.51
CA MET A 56 -19.48 -1.37 2.84
C MET A 56 -20.54 -1.06 1.79
N GLY A 57 -20.88 -2.04 0.94
CA GLY A 57 -21.91 -1.88 -0.09
C GLY A 57 -23.32 -1.65 0.48
N GLU A 58 -23.65 -2.25 1.62
CA GLU A 58 -24.94 -2.04 2.30
C GLU A 58 -25.02 -0.64 2.93
N VAL A 59 -23.98 -0.23 3.66
CA VAL A 59 -23.91 1.08 4.31
C VAL A 59 -23.97 2.20 3.27
N MET A 60 -23.29 2.04 2.14
CA MET A 60 -23.37 3.03 1.05
C MET A 60 -24.74 3.13 0.40
N GLN A 61 -25.59 2.11 0.53
CA GLN A 61 -26.98 2.13 0.11
C GLN A 61 -27.93 2.61 1.23
N GLY A 62 -27.40 3.15 2.32
CA GLY A 62 -28.17 3.59 3.49
C GLY A 62 -28.74 2.44 4.32
N LYS A 63 -28.12 1.25 4.28
CA LYS A 63 -28.58 0.05 4.99
C LYS A 63 -27.54 -0.42 6.01
N GLY A 64 -28.01 -0.79 7.20
CA GLY A 64 -27.16 -1.42 8.22
C GLY A 64 -26.11 -0.47 8.81
N THR A 65 -25.14 -1.06 9.51
CA THR A 65 -24.01 -0.36 10.13
C THR A 65 -22.72 -1.10 9.85
N TYR A 66 -21.62 -0.36 9.67
CA TYR A 66 -20.31 -0.96 9.47
C TYR A 66 -19.75 -1.49 10.78
N LYS A 67 -19.41 -2.78 10.83
CA LYS A 67 -18.85 -3.47 12.00
C LYS A 67 -17.39 -3.91 11.82
N GLY A 68 -16.81 -3.68 10.63
CA GLY A 68 -15.44 -4.04 10.32
C GLY A 68 -15.23 -5.54 10.06
N CYS A 69 -14.00 -6.01 10.31
CA CYS A 69 -13.56 -7.38 10.05
C CYS A 69 -14.13 -8.39 11.05
N VAL A 70 -14.53 -9.58 10.60
CA VAL A 70 -14.99 -10.70 11.45
C VAL A 70 -13.90 -11.35 12.32
N LEU A 71 -12.65 -10.93 12.09
CA LEU A 71 -11.47 -11.34 12.85
C LEU A 71 -11.10 -10.34 13.95
N LYS A 72 -11.87 -9.25 14.08
CA LYS A 72 -11.75 -8.35 15.23
C LYS A 72 -11.83 -9.14 16.53
N GLU A 73 -10.98 -8.78 17.50
CA GLU A 73 -10.79 -9.46 18.80
C GLU A 73 -10.20 -10.89 18.73
N LYS A 74 -9.86 -11.40 17.53
CA LYS A 74 -9.19 -12.71 17.37
C LYS A 74 -7.69 -12.59 17.12
N ASP A 75 -7.21 -11.38 16.91
CA ASP A 75 -5.82 -11.07 16.58
C ASP A 75 -5.47 -9.60 16.89
N ASP A 76 -4.23 -9.22 16.59
CA ASP A 76 -3.66 -7.92 16.92
C ASP A 76 -3.85 -6.84 15.81
N MET A 77 -4.61 -7.10 14.74
CA MET A 77 -4.73 -6.12 13.64
C MET A 77 -5.28 -4.78 14.10
N ASP A 78 -6.34 -4.76 14.92
CA ASP A 78 -6.92 -3.52 15.46
C ASP A 78 -5.87 -2.73 16.24
N LYS A 79 -5.05 -3.42 17.04
CA LYS A 79 -3.98 -2.80 17.85
C LYS A 79 -2.94 -2.12 16.95
N ILE A 80 -2.49 -2.79 15.90
CA ILE A 80 -1.50 -2.25 14.97
C ILE A 80 -2.09 -1.08 14.16
N ILE A 81 -3.30 -1.24 13.61
CA ILE A 81 -3.92 -0.21 12.78
C ILE A 81 -4.22 1.06 13.60
N ASN A 82 -4.60 0.94 14.87
CA ASN A 82 -4.80 2.10 15.73
C ASN A 82 -3.50 2.88 15.97
N GLU A 83 -2.35 2.19 16.14
CA GLU A 83 -1.04 2.86 16.23
C GLU A 83 -0.66 3.53 14.90
N VAL A 84 -0.94 2.89 13.76
CA VAL A 84 -0.73 3.50 12.43
C VAL A 84 -1.57 4.77 12.29
N GLN A 85 -2.89 4.67 12.43
CA GLN A 85 -3.82 5.78 12.19
C GLN A 85 -3.73 6.92 13.22
N SER A 86 -3.00 6.73 14.32
CA SER A 86 -2.71 7.78 15.31
C SER A 86 -1.31 8.39 15.19
N SER A 87 -0.52 7.93 14.21
CA SER A 87 0.80 8.47 13.88
C SER A 87 0.70 9.55 12.80
N ASP A 88 1.71 10.43 12.74
CA ASP A 88 1.85 11.44 11.68
C ASP A 88 2.66 10.90 10.49
N GLY A 89 3.58 9.97 10.75
CA GLY A 89 4.44 9.33 9.76
C GLY A 89 4.59 7.82 9.96
N LEU A 90 4.78 7.11 8.84
CA LEU A 90 4.96 5.66 8.81
C LEU A 90 6.20 5.30 7.99
N ILE A 91 7.07 4.45 8.54
CA ILE A 91 8.15 3.78 7.81
C ILE A 91 7.76 2.31 7.66
N ILE A 92 7.80 1.77 6.44
CA ILE A 92 7.55 0.35 6.19
C ILE A 92 8.84 -0.29 5.66
N ALA A 93 9.40 -1.23 6.41
CA ALA A 93 10.64 -1.91 6.03
C ALA A 93 10.44 -3.42 5.92
N VAL A 94 10.61 -3.96 4.71
CA VAL A 94 10.20 -5.33 4.38
C VAL A 94 11.26 -6.03 3.53
N PRO A 95 11.63 -7.28 3.86
CA PRO A 95 12.50 -8.06 3.00
C PRO A 95 11.77 -8.53 1.73
N SER A 96 12.49 -8.58 0.62
CA SER A 96 12.05 -9.07 -0.68
C SER A 96 12.28 -10.58 -0.79
N TYR A 97 11.23 -11.34 -1.08
CA TYR A 97 11.26 -12.77 -1.39
C TYR A 97 10.52 -13.01 -2.71
N ASP A 98 11.15 -13.72 -3.64
CA ASP A 98 10.59 -14.04 -4.97
C ASP A 98 9.99 -12.80 -5.69
N LEU A 99 10.81 -11.77 -5.86
CA LEU A 99 10.48 -10.46 -6.47
C LEU A 99 9.56 -9.55 -5.65
N ALA A 100 8.88 -10.06 -4.62
CA ALA A 100 7.80 -9.37 -3.90
C ALA A 100 8.10 -9.19 -2.39
N PRO A 101 7.29 -8.42 -1.64
CA PRO A 101 7.45 -8.30 -0.20
C PRO A 101 7.17 -9.61 0.54
N SER A 102 7.71 -9.75 1.75
CA SER A 102 7.51 -10.95 2.56
C SER A 102 6.03 -11.29 2.80
N ALA A 103 5.70 -12.58 2.81
CA ALA A 103 4.34 -13.04 3.09
C ALA A 103 3.81 -12.60 4.46
N LEU A 104 4.71 -12.36 5.44
CA LEU A 104 4.35 -11.78 6.73
C LEU A 104 3.78 -10.36 6.56
N TYR A 105 4.42 -9.53 5.73
CA TYR A 105 3.89 -8.21 5.42
C TYR A 105 2.57 -8.29 4.66
N LEU A 106 2.48 -9.16 3.65
CA LEU A 106 1.26 -9.30 2.84
C LEU A 106 0.07 -9.78 3.68
N ARG A 107 0.31 -10.60 4.72
CA ARG A 107 -0.72 -10.98 5.68
C ARG A 107 -1.33 -9.77 6.39
N TYR A 108 -0.49 -8.83 6.81
CA TYR A 108 -0.92 -7.56 7.40
C TYR A 108 -1.62 -6.66 6.36
N ALA A 109 -0.95 -6.39 5.24
CA ALA A 109 -1.42 -5.45 4.21
C ALA A 109 -2.75 -5.87 3.58
N HIS A 110 -2.95 -7.16 3.28
CA HIS A 110 -4.18 -7.65 2.64
C HIS A 110 -5.44 -7.57 3.53
N ARG A 111 -5.29 -7.21 4.81
CA ARG A 111 -6.43 -6.98 5.72
C ARG A 111 -6.80 -5.52 5.89
N ALA A 112 -6.06 -4.60 5.28
CA ALA A 112 -6.23 -3.16 5.44
C ALA A 112 -7.58 -2.63 4.92
N LEU A 113 -8.22 -3.32 3.97
CA LEU A 113 -9.53 -2.94 3.43
C LEU A 113 -10.59 -2.76 4.53
N ALA A 114 -10.60 -3.63 5.54
CA ALA A 114 -11.57 -3.51 6.63
C ALA A 114 -11.40 -2.23 7.47
N TYR A 115 -10.28 -1.54 7.30
CA TYR A 115 -9.92 -0.31 8.01
C TYR A 115 -9.83 0.89 7.07
N GLU A 116 -10.38 0.79 5.85
CA GLU A 116 -10.18 1.79 4.80
C GLU A 116 -10.62 3.19 5.25
N VAL A 117 -9.67 4.13 5.21
CA VAL A 117 -9.83 5.50 5.73
C VAL A 117 -10.88 6.28 4.94
N SER A 118 -10.83 6.24 3.60
CA SER A 118 -11.80 6.94 2.73
C SER A 118 -13.24 6.54 3.03
N PHE A 119 -13.49 5.23 3.14
CA PHE A 119 -14.81 4.72 3.44
C PHE A 119 -15.28 5.15 4.85
N ARG A 120 -14.41 5.02 5.86
CA ARG A 120 -14.73 5.39 7.25
C ARG A 120 -14.98 6.89 7.42
N LEU A 121 -14.31 7.74 6.64
CA LEU A 121 -14.62 9.17 6.52
C LEU A 121 -16.01 9.39 5.90
N ALA A 122 -16.30 8.72 4.79
CA ALA A 122 -17.56 8.88 4.05
C ALA A 122 -18.80 8.53 4.90
N ILE A 123 -18.68 7.54 5.79
CA ILE A 123 -19.77 7.13 6.69
C ILE A 123 -19.77 7.88 8.04
N GLY A 124 -18.83 8.80 8.25
CA GLY A 124 -18.71 9.60 9.48
C GLY A 124 -18.19 8.84 10.70
N GLU A 125 -17.65 7.63 10.54
CA GLU A 125 -17.02 6.88 11.62
C GLU A 125 -15.68 7.53 12.01
N LEU A 126 -14.90 7.93 11.01
CA LEU A 126 -13.69 8.74 11.18
C LEU A 126 -14.03 10.21 10.95
N LYS A 127 -13.59 11.09 11.85
CA LYS A 127 -13.92 12.54 11.79
C LYS A 127 -13.00 13.34 10.88
N ASN A 128 -11.73 12.99 10.84
CA ASN A 128 -10.69 13.71 10.11
C ASN A 128 -9.80 12.72 9.38
N ASP A 129 -9.35 13.07 8.18
CA ASP A 129 -8.31 12.33 7.48
C ASP A 129 -7.00 12.48 8.27
N PRO A 130 -6.31 11.39 8.59
CA PRO A 130 -5.11 11.46 9.41
C PRO A 130 -3.90 12.01 8.63
N HIS A 131 -4.00 12.12 7.30
CA HIS A 131 -2.97 12.71 6.42
C HIS A 131 -1.56 12.15 6.69
N LEU A 132 -1.47 10.83 6.90
CA LEU A 132 -0.21 10.13 7.15
C LEU A 132 0.74 10.29 5.98
N VAL A 133 2.02 10.49 6.29
CA VAL A 133 3.11 10.39 5.31
C VAL A 133 3.83 9.05 5.46
N GLY A 134 4.29 8.48 4.34
CA GLY A 134 4.90 7.15 4.28
C GLY A 134 6.30 7.17 3.67
N GLY A 135 7.21 6.39 4.25
CA GLY A 135 8.49 5.99 3.64
C GLY A 135 8.59 4.48 3.47
N LEU A 136 9.08 4.02 2.33
CA LEU A 136 9.12 2.58 1.98
C LEU A 136 10.55 2.07 1.81
N ILE A 137 10.91 1.01 2.53
CA ILE A 137 12.22 0.37 2.48
C ILE A 137 12.05 -1.09 2.07
N ALA A 138 12.45 -1.43 0.83
CA ALA A 138 12.56 -2.82 0.40
C ALA A 138 13.99 -3.31 0.57
N VAL A 139 14.19 -4.55 1.02
CA VAL A 139 15.54 -5.09 1.29
C VAL A 139 15.73 -6.46 0.69
N GLY A 140 16.82 -6.69 -0.04
CA GLY A 140 17.09 -8.01 -0.59
C GLY A 140 18.53 -8.29 -0.92
N GLY A 141 18.81 -9.58 -1.12
CA GLY A 141 20.17 -10.09 -1.28
C GLY A 141 20.80 -9.84 -2.65
N SER A 142 20.00 -9.48 -3.64
CA SER A 142 20.43 -9.34 -5.04
C SER A 142 20.24 -7.90 -5.53
N CYS A 143 20.38 -7.69 -6.84
CA CYS A 143 20.11 -6.43 -7.53
C CYS A 143 18.60 -6.19 -7.68
N HIS A 144 18.23 -5.05 -8.27
CA HIS A 144 16.84 -4.62 -8.43
C HIS A 144 15.99 -5.60 -9.28
N ASP A 145 16.57 -6.19 -10.32
CA ASP A 145 15.89 -7.17 -11.19
C ASP A 145 15.34 -8.39 -10.44
N TRP A 146 15.83 -8.68 -9.24
CA TRP A 146 15.37 -9.76 -8.37
C TRP A 146 14.43 -9.30 -7.24
N GLN A 147 13.96 -8.05 -7.28
CA GLN A 147 13.15 -7.41 -6.22
C GLN A 147 12.11 -6.42 -6.80
N SER A 148 11.83 -6.52 -8.09
CA SER A 148 11.15 -5.49 -8.88
C SER A 148 9.70 -5.21 -8.48
N LEU A 149 9.03 -6.14 -7.79
CA LEU A 149 7.65 -5.95 -7.32
C LEU A 149 7.59 -5.52 -5.85
N SER A 150 8.72 -5.52 -5.11
CA SER A 150 8.71 -5.22 -3.69
C SER A 150 8.17 -3.83 -3.40
N LEU A 151 8.81 -2.78 -3.93
CA LEU A 151 8.35 -1.41 -3.70
C LEU A 151 6.98 -1.13 -4.33
N GLU A 152 6.68 -1.77 -5.45
CA GLU A 152 5.40 -1.60 -6.13
C GLU A 152 4.23 -2.11 -5.29
N VAL A 153 4.39 -3.29 -4.68
CA VAL A 153 3.38 -3.88 -3.80
C VAL A 153 3.33 -3.13 -2.46
N LEU A 154 4.46 -2.68 -1.91
CA LEU A 154 4.47 -1.81 -0.73
C LEU A 154 3.70 -0.50 -1.01
N GLY A 155 3.98 0.17 -2.12
CA GLY A 155 3.30 1.40 -2.52
C GLY A 155 1.80 1.19 -2.73
N ALA A 156 1.41 0.08 -3.38
CA ALA A 156 0.00 -0.26 -3.59
C ALA A 156 -0.73 -0.53 -2.27
N SER A 157 -0.06 -1.02 -1.24
CA SER A 157 -0.71 -1.30 0.05
C SER A 157 -1.15 -0.05 0.83
N LEU A 158 -0.59 1.12 0.50
CA LEU A 158 -0.78 2.36 1.25
C LEU A 158 -2.16 2.99 1.06
N PHE A 159 -2.80 2.80 -0.11
CA PHE A 159 -3.95 3.62 -0.50
C PHE A 159 -5.16 3.42 0.40
N THR A 160 -5.38 2.21 0.94
CA THR A 160 -6.54 1.96 1.82
C THR A 160 -6.42 2.75 3.13
N GLN A 161 -5.20 3.08 3.54
CA GLN A 161 -4.92 3.83 4.76
C GLN A 161 -4.70 5.33 4.50
N SER A 162 -4.97 5.84 3.30
CA SER A 162 -4.74 7.24 2.90
C SER A 162 -3.30 7.72 3.17
N ILE A 163 -2.29 6.85 3.02
CA ILE A 163 -0.90 7.21 3.32
C ILE A 163 -0.25 7.79 2.06
N GLN A 164 0.24 9.03 2.15
CA GLN A 164 1.01 9.66 1.08
C GLN A 164 2.47 9.20 1.15
N CYS A 165 2.92 8.38 0.20
CA CYS A 165 4.34 8.05 0.07
C CYS A 165 5.13 9.29 -0.34
N VAL A 166 6.16 9.66 0.44
CA VAL A 166 7.02 10.82 0.17
C VAL A 166 8.46 10.43 -0.15
N ASP A 167 8.85 9.20 0.17
CA ASP A 167 10.18 8.68 -0.11
C ASP A 167 10.17 7.13 -0.17
N GLN A 168 11.04 6.55 -0.98
CA GLN A 168 11.25 5.11 -1.03
C GLN A 168 12.70 4.76 -1.35
N MET A 169 13.16 3.60 -0.89
CA MET A 169 14.49 3.08 -1.20
C MET A 169 14.50 1.55 -1.32
N MET A 170 15.39 1.05 -2.17
CA MET A 170 15.67 -0.38 -2.30
C MET A 170 17.10 -0.69 -1.84
N ALA A 171 17.22 -1.33 -0.69
CA ALA A 171 18.47 -1.77 -0.11
C ALA A 171 18.92 -3.11 -0.73
N THR A 172 19.68 -3.02 -1.82
CA THR A 172 20.18 -4.17 -2.59
C THR A 172 21.44 -4.79 -1.98
N ARG A 173 21.79 -6.01 -2.40
CA ARG A 173 23.04 -6.71 -2.04
C ARG A 173 23.19 -7.04 -0.54
N ASN A 174 22.08 -7.27 0.16
CA ASN A 174 22.02 -7.60 1.59
C ASN A 174 21.60 -9.06 1.84
N GLY A 175 22.49 -10.02 1.58
CA GLY A 175 22.17 -11.45 1.56
C GLY A 175 22.14 -12.15 2.93
N ARG A 176 22.71 -11.53 3.97
CA ARG A 176 22.77 -12.09 5.34
C ARG A 176 22.22 -11.09 6.36
N PRO A 177 21.72 -11.53 7.53
CA PRO A 177 21.35 -10.62 8.61
C PRO A 177 22.52 -9.70 8.97
N GLY A 178 22.26 -8.39 9.09
CA GLY A 178 23.28 -7.39 9.41
C GLY A 178 24.21 -7.00 8.25
N ASN A 179 24.06 -7.58 7.05
CA ASN A 179 24.90 -7.25 5.90
C ASN A 179 24.85 -5.76 5.52
N VAL A 180 23.74 -5.08 5.82
CA VAL A 180 23.58 -3.64 5.57
C VAL A 180 24.53 -2.77 6.40
N LEU A 181 25.08 -3.30 7.51
CA LEU A 181 26.10 -2.61 8.32
C LEU A 181 27.46 -2.49 7.61
N LEU A 182 27.62 -3.13 6.45
CA LEU A 182 28.79 -2.97 5.57
C LEU A 182 28.52 -1.97 4.44
N ARG A 183 27.40 -1.24 4.50
CA ARG A 183 26.83 -0.42 3.43
C ARG A 183 26.45 0.95 4.00
N ASP A 184 27.46 1.75 4.34
CA ASP A 184 27.25 3.11 4.89
C ASP A 184 26.34 3.93 3.99
N GLU A 185 26.43 3.77 2.66
CA GLU A 185 25.58 4.48 1.70
C GLU A 185 24.08 4.15 1.85
N GLN A 186 23.75 2.93 2.30
CA GLN A 186 22.36 2.51 2.53
C GLN A 186 21.86 2.98 3.90
N LEU A 187 22.74 3.02 4.90
CA LEU A 187 22.40 3.59 6.21
C LEU A 187 22.16 5.10 6.08
N GLU A 188 23.05 5.83 5.43
CA GLU A 188 22.90 7.25 5.13
C GLU A 188 21.61 7.53 4.34
N ARG A 189 21.26 6.67 3.38
CA ARG A 189 20.02 6.84 2.62
C ARG A 189 18.75 6.60 3.44
N ALA A 190 18.79 5.65 4.37
CA ALA A 190 17.69 5.41 5.32
C ALA A 190 17.56 6.56 6.32
N HIS A 191 18.69 7.08 6.82
CA HIS A 191 18.71 8.28 7.65
C HIS A 191 18.06 9.45 6.91
N LYS A 192 18.45 9.67 5.64
CA LYS A 192 17.86 10.71 4.78
C LYS A 192 16.36 10.55 4.60
N MET A 193 15.87 9.32 4.47
CA MET A 193 14.43 9.05 4.43
C MET A 193 13.72 9.51 5.70
N GLY A 194 14.31 9.28 6.87
CA GLY A 194 13.77 9.80 8.13
C GLY A 194 13.69 11.32 8.16
N GLU A 195 14.73 12.03 7.71
CA GLU A 195 14.69 13.49 7.55
C GLU A 195 13.56 13.94 6.61
N ASN A 196 13.40 13.26 5.48
CA ASN A 196 12.35 13.55 4.50
C ASN A 196 10.95 13.36 5.08
N ILE A 197 10.73 12.30 5.85
CA ILE A 197 9.46 12.05 6.56
C ILE A 197 9.20 13.18 7.58
N ALA A 198 10.19 13.51 8.41
CA ALA A 198 10.05 14.58 9.40
C ALA A 198 9.73 15.94 8.74
N LYS A 199 10.37 16.24 7.61
CA LYS A 199 10.08 17.43 6.79
C LYS A 199 8.65 17.39 6.23
N ALA A 200 8.21 16.26 5.68
CA ALA A 200 6.88 16.11 5.10
C ALA A 200 5.77 16.27 6.15
N ILE A 201 5.94 15.72 7.36
CA ILE A 201 4.98 15.89 8.47
C ILE A 201 4.78 17.38 8.79
N GLN A 202 5.86 18.15 8.81
CA GLN A 202 5.85 19.59 9.10
C GLN A 202 5.39 20.46 7.92
N THR A 203 5.27 19.87 6.73
CA THR A 203 4.81 20.57 5.54
C THR A 203 3.28 20.52 5.46
N PRO A 204 2.59 21.65 5.19
CA PRO A 204 1.15 21.65 4.95
C PRO A 204 0.73 20.61 3.92
N VAL A 205 -0.40 19.93 4.13
CA VAL A 205 -0.82 18.76 3.35
C VAL A 205 -0.80 19.04 1.84
N GLU A 206 -1.34 20.18 1.44
CA GLU A 206 -1.42 20.66 0.06
C GLU A 206 -0.08 21.00 -0.58
N ALA A 207 0.97 21.21 0.22
CA ALA A 207 2.33 21.52 -0.23
C ALA A 207 3.28 20.31 -0.19
N ARG A 208 2.80 19.15 0.29
CA ARG A 208 3.62 17.93 0.35
C ARG A 208 3.89 17.39 -1.06
N THR A 209 5.15 17.06 -1.30
CA THR A 209 5.66 16.57 -2.58
C THR A 209 6.55 15.36 -2.35
N TRP A 210 6.99 14.73 -3.44
CA TRP A 210 8.03 13.72 -3.38
C TRP A 210 9.34 14.33 -2.88
N LEU A 211 9.98 13.65 -1.93
CA LEU A 211 11.25 14.05 -1.32
C LEU A 211 12.35 13.00 -1.51
N GLY A 212 12.00 11.82 -2.01
CA GLY A 212 12.95 10.78 -2.38
C GLY A 212 13.76 11.12 -3.64
N ASP A 213 14.39 10.11 -4.23
CA ASP A 213 15.28 10.34 -5.38
C ASP A 213 14.45 10.78 -6.60
N GLU A 214 14.86 11.87 -7.28
CA GLU A 214 14.06 12.53 -8.33
C GLU A 214 13.67 11.58 -9.48
N ASP A 215 14.56 10.66 -9.85
CA ASP A 215 14.40 9.70 -10.95
C ASP A 215 14.12 8.26 -10.46
N PHE A 216 13.52 8.08 -9.28
CA PHE A 216 13.33 6.74 -8.70
C PHE A 216 12.50 5.79 -9.58
N GLY A 217 11.44 6.30 -10.22
CA GLY A 217 10.59 5.54 -11.13
C GLY A 217 9.95 6.43 -12.18
N VAL A 218 9.22 5.83 -13.11
CA VAL A 218 8.72 6.53 -14.30
C VAL A 218 7.39 7.25 -14.06
N CYS A 219 6.60 6.82 -13.07
CA CYS A 219 5.33 7.45 -12.75
C CYS A 219 5.56 8.77 -11.99
N PRO A 220 5.13 9.94 -12.52
CA PRO A 220 5.35 11.22 -11.85
C PRO A 220 4.44 11.44 -10.64
N ARG A 221 3.50 10.51 -10.37
CA ARG A 221 2.58 10.59 -9.25
C ARG A 221 3.06 9.82 -8.03
N CYS A 222 3.41 8.55 -8.20
CA CYS A 222 3.82 7.67 -7.10
C CYS A 222 5.24 7.11 -7.24
N HIS A 223 5.98 7.50 -8.28
CA HIS A 223 7.36 7.07 -8.52
C HIS A 223 7.53 5.55 -8.67
N SER A 224 6.45 4.87 -9.06
CA SER A 224 6.46 3.47 -9.51
C SER A 224 7.14 3.33 -10.87
N SER A 225 7.81 2.20 -11.08
CA SER A 225 8.34 1.80 -12.39
C SER A 225 7.38 0.89 -13.18
N LEU A 226 6.26 0.47 -12.58
CA LEU A 226 5.33 -0.49 -13.17
C LEU A 226 4.20 0.23 -13.93
N ILE A 227 4.42 0.42 -15.23
CA ILE A 227 3.44 0.96 -16.19
C ILE A 227 2.99 -0.15 -17.12
N TYR A 228 1.69 -0.27 -17.36
CA TYR A 228 1.08 -1.28 -18.23
C TYR A 228 0.20 -0.62 -19.29
N PRO A 229 -0.03 -1.28 -20.46
CA PRO A 229 -1.04 -0.81 -21.42
C PRO A 229 -2.42 -0.75 -20.77
N GLY A 230 -3.10 0.38 -20.85
CA GLY A 230 -4.40 0.56 -20.21
C GLY A 230 -5.51 -0.22 -20.90
N GLU A 231 -6.61 -0.41 -20.18
CA GLU A 231 -7.82 -1.06 -20.67
C GLU A 231 -9.05 -0.17 -20.38
N PRO A 232 -10.19 -0.37 -21.08
CA PRO A 232 -11.41 0.33 -20.77
C PRO A 232 -11.89 0.07 -19.34
N HIS A 233 -12.12 1.14 -18.60
CA HIS A 233 -12.76 1.11 -17.28
C HIS A 233 -14.26 0.85 -17.41
N TRP A 234 -14.91 0.48 -16.31
CA TRP A 234 -16.35 0.15 -16.25
C TRP A 234 -17.29 1.24 -16.76
N ASP A 235 -16.84 2.51 -16.75
CA ASP A 235 -17.58 3.68 -17.24
C ASP A 235 -17.06 4.23 -18.58
N GLY A 236 -16.20 3.49 -19.27
CA GLY A 236 -15.70 3.81 -20.60
C GLY A 236 -14.50 4.77 -20.64
N ILE A 237 -13.96 5.18 -19.49
CA ILE A 237 -12.66 5.87 -19.45
C ILE A 237 -11.57 4.88 -19.89
N GLU A 238 -10.63 5.34 -20.71
CA GLU A 238 -9.49 4.54 -21.16
C GLU A 238 -8.27 5.44 -21.32
N PHE A 239 -7.11 4.94 -20.93
CA PHE A 239 -5.83 5.58 -21.14
C PHE A 239 -4.90 4.63 -21.92
N PRO A 240 -4.02 5.14 -22.81
CA PRO A 240 -3.05 4.28 -23.50
C PRO A 240 -2.17 3.47 -22.54
N PHE A 241 -1.73 4.09 -21.45
CA PHE A 241 -0.93 3.47 -20.41
C PHE A 241 -1.39 3.91 -19.02
N GLU A 242 -1.20 3.02 -18.05
CA GLU A 242 -1.59 3.25 -16.65
C GLU A 242 -0.51 2.79 -15.68
N CYS A 243 -0.41 3.46 -14.53
CA CYS A 243 0.43 3.02 -13.44
C CYS A 243 -0.25 1.92 -12.62
N ALA A 244 0.39 0.77 -12.49
CA ALA A 244 -0.14 -0.36 -11.73
C ALA A 244 -0.34 -0.05 -10.25
N VAL A 245 0.46 0.85 -9.67
CA VAL A 245 0.41 1.20 -8.25
C VAL A 245 -0.65 2.25 -7.96
N CYS A 246 -0.53 3.46 -8.51
CA CYS A 246 -1.47 4.53 -8.20
C CYS A 246 -2.68 4.59 -9.13
N GLY A 247 -2.72 3.88 -10.26
CA GLY A 247 -3.84 3.95 -11.20
C GLY A 247 -3.90 5.24 -12.02
N SER A 248 -2.83 6.04 -12.01
CA SER A 248 -2.76 7.24 -12.85
C SER A 248 -2.64 6.85 -14.33
N GLY A 249 -3.40 7.52 -15.19
CA GLY A 249 -3.46 7.28 -16.63
C GLY A 249 -2.72 8.33 -17.46
N GLY A 250 -2.20 7.90 -18.61
CA GLY A 250 -1.36 8.75 -19.45
C GLY A 250 -0.81 8.02 -20.67
N ASP A 251 0.32 8.52 -21.17
CA ASP A 251 1.02 7.95 -22.33
C ASP A 251 2.54 7.87 -22.08
N LEU A 252 3.24 7.08 -22.89
CA LEU A 252 4.69 6.98 -22.87
C LEU A 252 5.31 7.86 -23.96
N GLU A 253 6.05 8.87 -23.54
CA GLU A 253 6.78 9.75 -24.47
C GLU A 253 8.26 9.40 -24.52
N ARG A 254 8.82 9.36 -25.73
CA ARG A 254 10.27 9.21 -25.92
C ARG A 254 10.96 10.55 -25.67
N THR A 255 11.94 10.56 -24.77
CA THR A 255 12.72 11.74 -24.41
C THR A 255 13.86 12.01 -25.42
N LYS A 256 14.45 13.22 -25.37
CA LYS A 256 15.54 13.63 -26.29
C LYS A 256 16.79 12.76 -26.18
N ASP A 257 17.06 12.19 -25.01
CA ASP A 257 18.16 11.26 -24.73
C ASP A 257 17.81 9.79 -25.08
N GLY A 258 16.63 9.54 -25.66
CA GLY A 258 16.21 8.24 -26.17
C GLY A 258 15.55 7.32 -25.15
N LYS A 259 15.35 7.76 -23.90
CA LYS A 259 14.58 7.06 -22.86
C LYS A 259 13.08 7.27 -23.06
N TYR A 260 12.28 6.69 -22.17
CA TYR A 260 10.83 6.90 -22.10
C TYR A 260 10.46 7.50 -20.75
N ARG A 261 9.44 8.37 -20.76
CA ARG A 261 8.81 8.90 -19.55
C ARG A 261 7.30 8.67 -19.63
N PHE A 262 6.67 8.48 -18.48
CA PHE A 262 5.21 8.44 -18.38
C PHE A 262 4.68 9.86 -18.18
N VAL A 263 3.82 10.31 -19.09
CA VAL A 263 3.22 11.64 -19.06
C VAL A 263 1.74 11.49 -18.76
N LEU A 264 1.28 12.13 -17.68
CA LEU A 264 -0.12 12.09 -17.28
C LEU A 264 -1.00 12.75 -18.34
N ALA A 265 -2.13 12.11 -18.65
CA ALA A 265 -3.19 12.76 -19.39
C ALA A 265 -3.76 13.94 -18.56
N PRO A 266 -4.44 14.93 -19.18
CA PRO A 266 -5.06 16.04 -18.44
C PRO A 266 -6.02 15.59 -17.32
N ASN A 267 -6.73 14.48 -17.52
CA ASN A 267 -7.59 13.82 -16.54
C ASN A 267 -6.94 12.55 -15.93
N GLY A 268 -5.63 12.36 -16.08
CA GLY A 268 -4.92 11.14 -15.73
C GLY A 268 -4.99 10.75 -14.25
N LEU A 269 -5.33 11.69 -13.37
CA LEU A 269 -5.47 11.44 -11.92
C LEU A 269 -6.90 11.09 -11.49
N ILE A 270 -7.86 10.98 -12.42
CA ILE A 270 -9.27 10.68 -12.08
C ILE A 270 -9.47 9.29 -11.44
N ARG A 271 -8.49 8.40 -11.60
CA ARG A 271 -8.41 7.06 -10.99
C ARG A 271 -7.26 6.90 -10.00
N ASP A 272 -6.65 8.00 -9.56
CA ASP A 272 -5.54 7.96 -8.60
C ASP A 272 -6.01 7.32 -7.28
N ARG A 273 -5.52 6.13 -6.97
CA ARG A 273 -5.83 5.39 -5.75
C ARG A 273 -5.47 6.17 -4.50
N ASN A 274 -4.59 7.17 -4.56
CA ASN A 274 -4.27 8.01 -3.40
C ASN A 274 -5.34 9.09 -3.12
N ASN A 275 -6.31 9.29 -4.02
CA ASN A 275 -7.42 10.22 -3.85
C ASN A 275 -8.66 9.52 -3.26
N ASN A 276 -9.23 10.09 -2.20
CA ASN A 276 -10.40 9.54 -1.50
C ASN A 276 -11.65 9.44 -2.42
N GLU A 277 -11.88 10.41 -3.30
CA GLU A 277 -13.00 10.43 -4.23
C GLU A 277 -12.86 9.35 -5.31
N ALA A 278 -11.64 9.13 -5.82
CA ALA A 278 -11.37 8.07 -6.78
C ALA A 278 -11.63 6.68 -6.18
N ARG A 279 -11.25 6.46 -4.91
CA ARG A 279 -11.57 5.21 -4.19
C ARG A 279 -13.07 5.06 -3.92
N ALA A 280 -13.77 6.16 -3.62
CA ALA A 280 -15.23 6.13 -3.51
C ALA A 280 -15.90 5.75 -4.84
N GLU A 281 -15.36 6.18 -5.98
CA GLU A 281 -15.84 5.78 -7.30
C GLU A 281 -15.60 4.29 -7.57
N HIS A 282 -14.43 3.75 -7.19
CA HIS A 282 -14.17 2.31 -7.25
C HIS A 282 -15.14 1.49 -6.38
N LEU A 283 -15.56 2.01 -5.22
CA LEU A 283 -16.60 1.34 -4.43
C LEU A 283 -17.95 1.29 -5.17
N LYS A 284 -18.31 2.32 -5.96
CA LYS A 284 -19.53 2.29 -6.78
C LYS A 284 -19.43 1.23 -7.88
N GLU A 285 -18.27 1.09 -8.51
CA GLU A 285 -17.99 0.01 -9.48
C GLU A 285 -18.21 -1.38 -8.86
N ILE A 286 -17.65 -1.62 -7.66
CA ILE A 286 -17.82 -2.89 -6.94
C ILE A 286 -19.31 -3.13 -6.63
N ILE A 287 -20.04 -2.11 -6.16
CA ILE A 287 -21.47 -2.22 -5.87
C ILE A 287 -22.25 -2.55 -7.15
N ALA A 288 -21.97 -1.89 -8.27
CA ALA A 288 -22.62 -2.15 -9.55
C ALA A 288 -22.39 -3.60 -10.00
N THR A 289 -21.14 -4.06 -9.94
CA THR A 289 -20.74 -5.45 -10.25
C THR A 289 -21.48 -6.46 -9.38
N ARG A 290 -21.55 -6.20 -8.06
CA ARG A 290 -22.29 -7.04 -7.11
C ARG A 290 -23.78 -7.07 -7.43
N MET A 291 -24.38 -5.93 -7.74
CA MET A 291 -25.82 -5.86 -8.05
C MET A 291 -26.16 -6.61 -9.33
N GLU A 292 -25.28 -6.60 -10.33
CA GLU A 292 -25.41 -7.42 -11.53
C GLU A 292 -25.36 -8.92 -11.19
N PHE A 293 -24.39 -9.34 -10.36
CA PHE A 293 -24.31 -10.71 -9.87
C PHE A 293 -25.61 -11.15 -9.17
N MET A 294 -26.14 -10.32 -8.26
CA MET A 294 -27.34 -10.66 -7.49
C MET A 294 -28.57 -10.89 -8.38
N LYS A 295 -28.68 -10.19 -9.51
CA LYS A 295 -29.76 -10.42 -10.50
C LYS A 295 -29.66 -11.79 -11.19
N GLN A 296 -28.46 -12.39 -11.22
CA GLN A 296 -28.16 -13.63 -11.92
C GLN A 296 -27.79 -14.78 -10.97
N GLN A 297 -27.97 -14.61 -9.66
CA GLN A 297 -27.45 -15.54 -8.65
C GLN A 297 -28.00 -16.96 -8.80
N ASP A 298 -29.22 -17.14 -9.29
CA ASP A 298 -29.81 -18.47 -9.49
C ASP A 298 -29.14 -19.24 -10.64
N ILE A 299 -28.70 -18.54 -11.70
CA ILE A 299 -27.87 -19.13 -12.77
C ILE A 299 -26.55 -19.64 -12.19
N VAL A 300 -25.94 -18.86 -11.29
CA VAL A 300 -24.69 -19.24 -10.62
C VAL A 300 -24.89 -20.46 -9.72
N LYS A 301 -25.97 -20.50 -8.93
CA LYS A 301 -26.32 -21.66 -8.08
C LYS A 301 -26.46 -22.93 -8.89
N GLU A 302 -27.09 -22.87 -10.07
CA GLU A 302 -27.22 -24.01 -10.96
C GLU A 302 -25.87 -24.47 -11.50
N LYS A 303 -25.08 -23.53 -12.06
CA LYS A 303 -23.74 -23.82 -12.60
C LYS A 303 -22.78 -24.36 -11.54
N TYR A 304 -22.93 -23.97 -10.27
CA TYR A 304 -22.10 -24.47 -9.16
C TYR A 304 -22.22 -25.97 -8.95
N LYS A 305 -23.35 -26.61 -9.30
CA LYS A 305 -23.53 -28.07 -9.13
C LYS A 305 -22.41 -28.85 -9.81
N LYS A 306 -22.11 -28.54 -11.07
CA LYS A 306 -21.00 -29.12 -11.84
C LYS A 306 -19.69 -29.04 -11.06
N TYR A 307 -19.34 -27.86 -10.55
CA TYR A 307 -18.04 -27.64 -9.90
C TYR A 307 -17.96 -28.28 -8.51
N LYS A 308 -19.08 -28.40 -7.79
CA LYS A 308 -19.15 -29.10 -6.50
C LYS A 308 -19.00 -30.62 -6.65
N GLU A 309 -19.42 -31.16 -7.78
CA GLU A 309 -19.31 -32.60 -8.09
C GLU A 309 -17.91 -32.99 -8.59
N LEU A 310 -17.15 -32.06 -9.18
CA LEU A 310 -15.78 -32.32 -9.61
C LEU A 310 -14.88 -32.66 -8.41
N GLN A 311 -14.26 -33.83 -8.46
CA GLN A 311 -13.27 -34.29 -7.50
C GLN A 311 -11.93 -34.50 -8.22
N PHE A 312 -10.85 -34.05 -7.60
CA PHE A 312 -9.49 -34.25 -8.08
C PHE A 312 -8.69 -35.01 -7.02
N PRO A 313 -7.75 -35.90 -7.40
CA PRO A 313 -6.83 -36.48 -6.44
C PRO A 313 -6.08 -35.40 -5.68
N SER A 314 -6.06 -35.52 -4.35
CA SER A 314 -5.25 -34.70 -3.45
C SER A 314 -4.08 -35.52 -2.90
N ILE A 315 -3.00 -34.83 -2.52
CA ILE A 315 -1.90 -35.40 -1.74
C ILE A 315 -2.36 -35.84 -0.35
#